data_AF-A0AAX1Q3W8-F1
#
_entry.id   AF-A0AAX1Q3W8-F1
#
_cell.length_a   1.000
_cell.length_b   1.000
_cell.length_c   1.000
_cell.angle_alpha   90.00
_cell.angle_beta   90.00
_cell.angle_gamma   90.00
#
_symmetry.space_group_name_H-M   'P 1'
#
loop_
_entity.id
_entity.type
_entity.pdbx_description
1 polymer ?
#
loop_
_entity_poly.entity_id
_entity_poly.type
_entity_poly.pdbx_seq_one_letter_code
_entity_poly.pdbx_strand_id
1 'polypeptide(L)'
;MWIDVSQRLDNNIAVWPGDTPFSYEVDVSKEESGSVNIGKLTLSTHTGTHIDAPFHFDNEGKKVIDLDINLYIGSAVIVHLPNRQLIQKEELEKLKLDNVTRLLIRTDAWQNRTVYPEEIPTLESEAIDYLASIGVLLIGFDLPSVDHMESKTLPNHHRLASSGIHILEGLILDDIPSGLYQLIALPLPLVEGDGSPVRALLKKEKK
;
A
#
# COMPACT_ATOMS: atom_id res chain seq x y z
N MET A 1 12.91 -7.11 -16.32
CA MET A 1 12.63 -5.67 -16.42
C MET A 1 11.85 -5.28 -15.18
N TRP A 2 12.02 -4.06 -14.65
CA TRP A 2 11.17 -3.55 -13.58
C TRP A 2 9.84 -3.05 -14.18
N ILE A 3 8.75 -3.28 -13.46
CA ILE A 3 7.38 -2.89 -13.77
C ILE A 3 6.97 -1.92 -12.68
N ASP A 4 6.46 -0.77 -13.07
CA ASP A 4 5.93 0.20 -12.13
C ASP A 4 4.49 -0.16 -11.77
N VAL A 5 4.21 -0.26 -10.47
CA VAL A 5 2.89 -0.58 -9.92
C VAL A 5 2.40 0.51 -8.98
N SER A 6 2.87 1.74 -9.20
CA SER A 6 2.46 2.90 -8.43
C SER A 6 1.36 3.68 -9.12
N GLN A 7 0.43 4.23 -8.35
CA GLN A 7 -0.50 5.24 -8.83
C GLN A 7 0.26 6.51 -9.25
N ARG A 8 -0.21 7.14 -10.32
CA ARG A 8 0.32 8.45 -10.72
C ARG A 8 -0.24 9.51 -9.78
N LEU A 9 0.65 10.30 -9.21
CA LEU A 9 0.28 11.46 -8.41
C LEU A 9 0.05 12.66 -9.34
N ASP A 10 -1.22 12.98 -9.56
CA ASP A 10 -1.66 14.18 -10.27
C ASP A 10 -2.94 14.74 -9.64
N ASN A 11 -3.36 15.94 -10.04
CA ASN A 11 -4.48 16.65 -9.41
C ASN A 11 -5.85 15.97 -9.58
N ASN A 12 -5.95 14.88 -10.34
CA ASN A 12 -7.17 14.09 -10.49
C ASN A 12 -7.15 12.81 -9.66
N ILE A 13 -6.07 12.52 -8.92
CA ILE A 13 -6.02 11.35 -8.06
C ILE A 13 -7.10 11.45 -6.98
N ALA A 14 -7.77 10.33 -6.71
CA ALA A 14 -8.69 10.26 -5.59
C ALA A 14 -7.92 10.34 -4.27
N VAL A 15 -8.51 11.01 -3.29
CA VAL A 15 -8.05 11.07 -1.91
C VAL A 15 -9.19 10.65 -0.99
N TRP A 16 -8.85 10.25 0.25
CA TRP A 16 -9.86 9.93 1.25
C TRP A 16 -10.85 11.11 1.39
N PRO A 17 -12.17 10.88 1.47
CA PRO A 17 -13.15 11.94 1.59
C PRO A 17 -12.89 12.88 2.78
N GLY A 18 -12.59 14.14 2.49
CA GLY A 18 -12.27 15.17 3.49
C GLY A 18 -10.78 15.28 3.87
N ASP A 19 -9.91 14.45 3.29
CA ASP A 19 -8.46 14.54 3.48
C ASP A 19 -7.82 15.59 2.55
N THR A 20 -6.54 15.89 2.79
CA THR A 20 -5.74 16.85 2.04
C THR A 20 -5.63 16.44 0.57
N PRO A 21 -6.18 17.22 -0.38
CA PRO A 21 -6.04 16.93 -1.80
C PRO A 21 -4.59 16.99 -2.26
N PHE A 22 -4.25 16.18 -3.26
CA PHE A 22 -2.96 16.30 -3.93
C PHE A 22 -2.85 17.65 -4.67
N SER A 23 -1.71 18.31 -4.51
CA SER A 23 -1.32 19.47 -5.31
C SER A 23 0.18 19.47 -5.57
N TYR A 24 0.53 19.63 -6.84
CA TYR A 24 1.86 20.06 -7.26
C TYR A 24 1.74 21.38 -8.02
N GLU A 25 2.47 22.39 -7.56
CA GLU A 25 2.53 23.71 -8.20
C GLU A 25 3.99 24.15 -8.39
N VAL A 26 4.23 24.96 -9.42
CA VAL A 26 5.52 25.64 -9.57
C VAL A 26 5.41 26.97 -8.84
N ASP A 27 5.97 27.02 -7.63
CA ASP A 27 5.94 28.18 -6.73
C ASP A 27 6.81 29.32 -7.26
N VAL A 28 7.93 28.99 -7.90
CA VAL A 28 8.78 29.95 -8.63
C VAL A 28 9.15 29.38 -9.98
N SER A 29 8.79 30.06 -11.06
CA SER A 29 9.13 29.64 -12.42
C SER A 29 10.60 29.90 -12.75
N LYS A 30 11.09 29.24 -13.81
CA LYS A 30 12.42 29.49 -14.38
C LYS A 30 12.59 30.91 -14.89
N GLU A 31 11.52 31.53 -15.39
CA GLU A 31 11.54 32.92 -15.85
C GLU A 31 11.75 33.87 -14.65
N GLU A 32 11.06 33.64 -13.54
CA GLU A 32 11.16 34.45 -12.33
C GLU A 32 12.48 34.23 -11.58
N SER A 33 12.95 32.99 -11.46
CA SER A 33 14.21 32.67 -10.78
C SER A 33 15.46 32.92 -11.64
N GLY A 34 15.28 33.08 -12.95
CA GLY A 34 16.34 33.16 -13.95
C GLY A 34 17.09 31.84 -14.22
N SER A 35 16.71 30.70 -13.61
CA SER A 35 17.47 29.45 -13.75
C SER A 35 16.66 28.15 -13.62
N VAL A 36 15.75 28.05 -12.66
CA VAL A 36 15.07 26.80 -12.26
C VAL A 36 13.58 26.98 -12.01
N ASN A 37 12.80 25.93 -12.23
CA ASN A 37 11.45 25.84 -11.68
C ASN A 37 11.55 25.24 -10.27
N ILE A 38 10.99 25.92 -9.28
CA ILE A 38 10.92 25.45 -7.89
C ILE A 38 9.50 24.96 -7.67
N GLY A 39 9.35 23.64 -7.54
CA GLY A 39 8.07 23.00 -7.27
C GLY A 39 7.75 22.96 -5.77
N LYS A 40 6.46 23.03 -5.45
CA LYS A 40 5.91 22.79 -4.12
C LYS A 40 4.90 21.65 -4.21
N LEU A 41 5.01 20.73 -3.26
CA LEU A 41 4.17 19.54 -3.17
C LEU A 41 3.36 19.61 -1.87
N THR A 42 2.05 19.41 -1.96
CA THR A 42 1.13 19.24 -0.82
C THR A 42 0.32 17.98 -1.07
N LEU A 43 0.32 17.04 -0.12
CA LEU A 43 -0.40 15.77 -0.22
C LEU A 43 -0.63 15.18 1.16
N SER A 44 -1.63 14.31 1.28
CA SER A 44 -1.73 13.37 2.39
C SER A 44 -0.70 12.23 2.23
N THR A 45 -0.15 11.75 3.34
CA THR A 45 0.76 10.60 3.40
C THR A 45 0.13 9.32 2.86
N HIS A 46 -1.21 9.24 2.85
CA HIS A 46 -2.02 8.14 2.35
C HIS A 46 -2.57 8.36 0.93
N THR A 47 -1.94 9.26 0.16
CA THR A 47 -2.32 9.52 -1.23
C THR A 47 -1.62 8.57 -2.20
N GLY A 48 -2.39 7.83 -3.00
CA GLY A 48 -1.88 6.92 -4.02
C GLY A 48 -1.26 5.66 -3.41
N THR A 49 -0.15 5.20 -4.00
CA THR A 49 0.56 4.02 -3.49
C THR A 49 1.44 4.39 -2.32
N HIS A 50 1.18 3.80 -1.15
CA HIS A 50 1.80 4.22 0.11
C HIS A 50 1.91 3.07 1.09
N ILE A 51 2.69 3.28 2.15
CA ILE A 51 2.76 2.36 3.30
C ILE A 51 2.24 3.07 4.54
N ASP A 52 1.79 2.29 5.50
CA ASP A 52 1.38 2.77 6.82
C ASP A 52 2.44 2.44 7.87
N ALA A 53 2.65 3.39 8.77
CA ALA A 53 3.30 3.14 10.04
C ALA A 53 2.21 2.89 11.11
N PRO A 54 2.49 2.10 12.17
CA PRO A 54 1.54 1.91 13.25
C PRO A 54 1.02 3.22 13.89
N PHE A 55 1.81 4.30 13.84
CA PHE A 55 1.39 5.63 14.30
C PHE A 55 0.10 6.14 13.63
N HIS A 56 -0.23 5.68 12.42
CA HIS A 56 -1.46 6.04 11.72
C HIS A 56 -2.74 5.73 12.52
N PHE A 57 -2.75 4.63 13.29
CA PHE A 57 -3.93 4.15 14.01
C PHE A 57 -3.66 3.88 15.51
N ASP A 58 -2.43 4.07 15.98
CA ASP A 58 -2.03 3.93 17.39
C ASP A 58 -1.14 5.11 17.79
N ASN A 59 -1.55 5.91 18.77
CA ASN A 59 -0.81 7.11 19.21
C ASN A 59 0.61 6.79 19.73
N GLU A 60 0.85 5.58 20.23
CA GLU A 60 2.17 5.12 20.69
C GLU A 60 2.87 4.23 19.66
N GLY A 61 2.28 4.12 18.47
CA GLY A 61 2.79 3.34 17.35
C GLY A 61 4.11 3.88 16.82
N LYS A 62 4.88 2.97 16.20
CA LYS A 62 6.10 3.34 15.47
C LYS A 62 5.77 4.32 14.35
N LYS A 63 6.65 5.30 14.15
CA LYS A 63 6.60 6.22 13.01
C LYS A 63 7.36 5.64 11.84
N VAL A 64 7.20 6.24 10.66
CA VAL A 64 7.82 5.76 9.40
C VAL A 64 9.33 5.52 9.54
N ILE A 65 10.06 6.42 10.21
CA ILE A 65 11.52 6.31 10.37
C ILE A 65 11.97 5.10 11.22
N ASP A 66 11.08 4.57 12.07
CA ASP A 66 11.36 3.46 12.98
C ASP A 66 11.08 2.08 12.34
N LEU A 67 10.57 2.06 11.11
CA LEU A 67 10.22 0.84 10.39
C LEU A 67 11.47 0.18 9.80
N ASP A 68 11.52 -1.15 9.81
CA ASP A 68 12.61 -1.90 9.18
C ASP A 68 12.47 -1.87 7.64
N ILE A 69 13.37 -1.12 6.99
CA ILE A 69 13.39 -0.97 5.54
C ILE A 69 13.56 -2.29 4.78
N ASN A 70 14.11 -3.34 5.41
CA ASN A 70 14.29 -4.64 4.77
C ASN A 70 12.95 -5.31 4.47
N LEU A 71 11.87 -4.93 5.15
CA LEU A 71 10.53 -5.44 4.87
C LEU A 71 9.98 -4.94 3.53
N TYR A 72 10.45 -3.79 3.06
CA TYR A 72 9.95 -3.11 1.86
C TYR A 72 10.77 -3.41 0.60
N ILE A 73 11.76 -4.29 0.68
CA ILE A 73 12.56 -4.78 -0.46
C ILE A 73 12.71 -6.29 -0.38
N GLY A 74 12.43 -7.00 -1.47
CA GLY A 74 12.76 -8.42 -1.58
C GLY A 74 11.68 -9.24 -2.29
N SER A 75 11.80 -10.56 -2.18
CA SER A 75 10.85 -11.48 -2.81
C SER A 75 9.43 -11.30 -2.25
N ALA A 76 8.47 -11.24 -3.16
CA ALA A 76 7.05 -11.09 -2.94
C ALA A 76 6.26 -12.01 -3.87
N VAL A 77 5.17 -12.57 -3.36
CA VAL A 77 4.22 -13.35 -4.15
C VAL A 77 2.99 -12.51 -4.45
N ILE A 78 2.58 -12.51 -5.71
CA ILE A 78 1.33 -11.91 -6.16
C ILE A 78 0.29 -13.01 -6.33
N VAL A 79 -0.88 -12.81 -5.75
CA VAL A 79 -2.05 -13.67 -5.92
C VAL A 79 -3.22 -12.84 -6.45
N HIS A 80 -4.12 -13.50 -7.16
CA HIS A 80 -5.29 -12.87 -7.76
C HIS A 80 -6.55 -13.42 -7.12
N LEU A 81 -7.30 -12.57 -6.41
CA LEU A 81 -8.51 -12.91 -5.68
C LEU A 81 -9.65 -11.94 -6.06
N PRO A 82 -10.18 -12.01 -7.30
CA PRO A 82 -11.20 -11.09 -7.76
C PRO A 82 -12.59 -11.45 -7.21
N ASN A 83 -13.50 -10.47 -7.21
CA ASN A 83 -14.91 -10.63 -6.83
C ASN A 83 -15.07 -11.13 -5.38
N ARG A 84 -14.43 -10.45 -4.43
CA ARG A 84 -14.59 -10.70 -3.00
C ARG A 84 -15.11 -9.46 -2.30
N GLN A 85 -15.89 -9.72 -1.25
CA GLN A 85 -16.26 -8.73 -0.23
C GLN A 85 -15.45 -8.96 1.06
N LEU A 86 -15.11 -10.22 1.32
CA LEU A 86 -14.26 -10.65 2.42
C LEU A 86 -13.29 -11.70 1.90
N ILE A 87 -12.00 -11.52 2.14
CA ILE A 87 -10.95 -12.48 1.84
C ILE A 87 -10.82 -13.40 3.04
N GLN A 88 -11.24 -14.65 2.87
CA GLN A 88 -11.32 -15.63 3.95
C GLN A 88 -10.04 -16.44 4.10
N LYS A 89 -9.81 -16.96 5.31
CA LYS A 89 -8.66 -17.81 5.61
C LYS A 89 -8.56 -19.01 4.68
N GLU A 90 -9.67 -19.70 4.41
CA GLU A 90 -9.69 -20.93 3.61
C GLU A 90 -9.26 -20.70 2.15
N GLU A 91 -9.40 -19.47 1.65
CA GLU A 91 -8.92 -19.11 0.33
C GLU A 91 -7.40 -18.97 0.31
N LEU A 92 -6.83 -18.37 1.35
CA LEU A 92 -5.38 -18.18 1.50
C LEU A 92 -4.66 -19.50 1.74
N GLU A 93 -5.25 -20.42 2.51
CA GLU A 93 -4.70 -21.76 2.76
C GLU A 93 -4.51 -22.57 1.47
N LYS A 94 -5.32 -22.32 0.44
CA LYS A 94 -5.22 -23.02 -0.85
C LYS A 94 -4.06 -22.52 -1.72
N LEU A 95 -3.47 -21.35 -1.42
CA LEU A 95 -2.48 -20.68 -2.28
C LEU A 95 -1.05 -21.21 -2.10
N LYS A 96 -0.80 -22.13 -1.14
CA LYS A 96 0.52 -22.71 -0.83
C LYS A 96 1.62 -21.64 -0.70
N LEU A 97 1.47 -20.79 0.30
CA LEU A 97 2.32 -19.62 0.56
C LEU A 97 3.60 -19.97 1.37
N ASP A 98 4.24 -21.10 1.05
CA ASP A 98 5.42 -21.56 1.80
C ASP A 98 6.60 -20.58 1.68
N ASN A 99 7.14 -20.14 2.82
CA ASN A 99 8.25 -19.17 2.92
C ASN A 99 7.97 -17.80 2.28
N VAL A 100 6.69 -17.42 2.12
CA VAL A 100 6.31 -16.11 1.62
C VAL A 100 6.38 -15.09 2.75
N THR A 101 7.30 -14.13 2.63
CA THR A 101 7.41 -13.01 3.60
C THR A 101 6.67 -11.76 3.15
N ARG A 102 6.34 -11.63 1.86
CA ARG A 102 5.60 -10.50 1.30
C ARG A 102 4.52 -11.01 0.36
N LEU A 103 3.27 -10.67 0.64
CA LEU A 103 2.12 -11.08 -0.15
C LEU A 103 1.43 -9.85 -0.74
N LEU A 104 1.28 -9.80 -2.05
CA LEU A 104 0.48 -8.77 -2.72
C LEU A 104 -0.78 -9.42 -3.28
N ILE A 105 -1.93 -8.85 -2.94
CA ILE A 105 -3.24 -9.35 -3.34
C ILE A 105 -3.83 -8.38 -4.35
N ARG A 106 -4.01 -8.89 -5.57
CA ARG A 106 -4.77 -8.22 -6.62
C ARG A 106 -6.24 -8.60 -6.47
N THR A 107 -7.08 -7.61 -6.19
CA THR A 107 -8.53 -7.79 -5.99
C THR A 107 -9.35 -7.34 -7.19
N ASP A 108 -8.78 -6.50 -8.06
CA ASP A 108 -9.46 -5.83 -9.17
C ASP A 108 -10.66 -4.96 -8.73
N ALA A 109 -10.85 -4.67 -7.43
CA ALA A 109 -12.06 -4.01 -6.93
C ALA A 109 -12.02 -2.47 -7.03
N TRP A 110 -10.85 -1.87 -7.24
CA TRP A 110 -10.69 -0.42 -7.41
C TRP A 110 -9.99 -0.08 -8.72
N GLN A 111 -10.73 -0.10 -9.83
CA GLN A 111 -10.18 0.11 -11.18
C GLN A 111 -9.99 1.59 -11.56
N ASN A 112 -10.90 2.46 -11.14
CA ASN A 112 -10.84 3.89 -11.42
C ASN A 112 -10.26 4.66 -10.23
N ARG A 113 -8.97 5.00 -10.29
CA ARG A 113 -8.23 5.67 -9.19
C ARG A 113 -8.45 7.18 -9.14
N THR A 114 -9.29 7.73 -10.02
CA THR A 114 -9.75 9.12 -9.92
C THR A 114 -11.02 9.27 -9.09
N VAL A 115 -11.62 8.15 -8.65
CA VAL A 115 -12.80 8.12 -7.80
C VAL A 115 -12.49 7.25 -6.59
N TYR A 116 -12.67 7.79 -5.40
CA TYR A 116 -12.47 7.04 -4.17
C TYR A 116 -13.59 5.97 -4.05
N PRO A 117 -13.26 4.69 -3.76
CA PRO A 117 -14.27 3.63 -3.74
C PRO A 117 -15.15 3.77 -2.48
N GLU A 118 -16.45 3.49 -2.63
CA GLU A 118 -17.39 3.46 -1.49
C GLU A 118 -17.27 2.15 -0.69
N GLU A 119 -17.01 1.05 -1.38
CA GLU A 119 -16.84 -0.29 -0.80
C GLU A 119 -15.59 -0.96 -1.37
N ILE A 120 -14.93 -1.74 -0.53
CA ILE A 120 -13.77 -2.56 -0.90
C ILE A 120 -13.83 -3.92 -0.21
N PRO A 121 -13.19 -4.96 -0.77
CA PRO A 121 -12.96 -6.18 -0.02
C PRO A 121 -12.08 -5.93 1.21
N THR A 122 -12.40 -6.61 2.30
CA THR A 122 -11.59 -6.62 3.52
C THR A 122 -11.06 -8.01 3.83
N LEU A 123 -10.22 -8.14 4.86
CA LEU A 123 -9.73 -9.42 5.36
C LEU A 123 -10.59 -9.93 6.50
N GLU A 124 -10.81 -11.24 6.52
CA GLU A 124 -11.28 -11.94 7.71
C GLU A 124 -10.17 -11.90 8.77
N SER A 125 -10.56 -11.76 10.04
CA SER A 125 -9.63 -11.72 11.16
C SER A 125 -8.73 -12.97 11.18
N GLU A 126 -9.29 -14.15 11.01
CA GLU A 126 -8.58 -15.44 10.97
C GLU A 126 -7.64 -15.56 9.78
N ALA A 127 -7.89 -14.83 8.69
CA ALA A 127 -6.99 -14.76 7.54
C ALA A 127 -5.69 -14.04 7.89
N ILE A 128 -5.76 -12.96 8.68
CA ILE A 128 -4.59 -12.23 9.17
C ILE A 128 -3.74 -13.11 10.09
N ASP A 129 -4.39 -13.80 11.04
CA ASP A 129 -3.68 -14.73 11.94
C ASP A 129 -2.97 -15.84 11.18
N TYR A 130 -3.64 -16.38 10.16
CA TYR A 130 -3.05 -17.41 9.31
C TYR A 130 -1.80 -16.89 8.59
N LEU A 131 -1.88 -15.72 7.95
CA LEU A 131 -0.75 -15.10 7.26
C LEU A 131 0.44 -14.86 8.21
N ALA A 132 0.17 -14.40 9.43
CA ALA A 132 1.20 -14.23 10.46
C ALA A 132 1.83 -15.58 10.84
N SER A 133 1.02 -16.62 11.01
CA SER A 133 1.48 -17.96 11.40
C SER A 133 2.41 -18.62 10.38
N ILE A 134 2.32 -18.23 9.10
CA ILE A 134 3.16 -18.75 8.02
C ILE A 134 4.34 -17.82 7.67
N GLY A 135 4.52 -16.73 8.42
CA GLY A 135 5.68 -15.85 8.31
C GLY A 135 5.56 -14.72 7.29
N VAL A 136 4.34 -14.35 6.89
CA VAL A 136 4.14 -13.11 6.12
C VAL A 136 4.41 -11.92 7.03
N LEU A 137 5.18 -10.95 6.54
CA LEU A 137 5.61 -9.74 7.26
C LEU A 137 5.16 -8.45 6.57
N LEU A 138 4.79 -8.53 5.29
CA LEU A 138 4.21 -7.41 4.55
C LEU A 138 3.05 -7.93 3.71
N ILE A 139 1.93 -7.24 3.78
CA ILE A 139 0.79 -7.43 2.90
C ILE A 139 0.57 -6.18 2.06
N GLY A 140 0.25 -6.35 0.79
CA GLY A 140 -0.10 -5.23 -0.06
C GLY A 140 -1.33 -5.46 -0.93
N PHE A 141 -2.05 -4.39 -1.22
CA PHE A 141 -3.32 -4.41 -1.93
C PHE A 141 -3.38 -3.37 -3.05
N ASP A 142 -4.21 -3.64 -4.06
CA ASP A 142 -4.67 -2.68 -5.06
C ASP A 142 -5.87 -1.85 -4.58
N LEU A 143 -5.95 -1.61 -3.27
CA LEU A 143 -7.05 -0.94 -2.55
C LEU A 143 -6.50 0.22 -1.70
N PRO A 144 -7.32 1.21 -1.33
CA PRO A 144 -6.87 2.33 -0.51
C PRO A 144 -6.97 2.08 1.00
N SER A 145 -7.35 0.87 1.42
CA SER A 145 -7.38 0.46 2.83
C SER A 145 -7.41 -1.06 2.96
N VAL A 146 -7.10 -1.58 4.15
CA VAL A 146 -7.38 -2.97 4.58
C VAL A 146 -8.68 -3.13 5.37
N ASP A 147 -9.31 -2.01 5.77
CA ASP A 147 -10.55 -1.97 6.54
C ASP A 147 -11.72 -1.39 5.72
N HIS A 148 -12.95 -1.60 6.18
CA HIS A 148 -14.12 -0.99 5.55
C HIS A 148 -14.02 0.54 5.56
N MET A 149 -14.48 1.20 4.49
CA MET A 149 -14.39 2.67 4.32
C MET A 149 -15.09 3.45 5.43
N GLU A 150 -16.10 2.87 6.08
CA GLU A 150 -16.82 3.51 7.19
C GLU A 150 -16.24 3.17 8.57
N SER A 151 -15.25 2.26 8.64
CA SER A 151 -14.68 1.78 9.89
C SER A 151 -14.03 2.92 10.69
N LYS A 152 -14.33 2.95 12.00
CA LYS A 152 -13.70 3.87 12.97
C LYS A 152 -12.83 3.16 13.99
N THR A 153 -12.86 1.82 13.98
CA THR A 153 -12.11 0.98 14.92
C THR A 153 -10.93 0.26 14.27
N LEU A 154 -10.80 0.35 12.95
CA LEU A 154 -9.69 -0.18 12.14
C LEU A 154 -9.18 -1.58 12.58
N PRO A 155 -10.07 -2.58 12.72
CA PRO A 155 -9.70 -3.88 13.29
C PRO A 155 -8.62 -4.59 12.47
N ASN A 156 -8.62 -4.47 11.15
CA ASN A 156 -7.60 -5.13 10.32
C ASN A 156 -6.24 -4.45 10.47
N HIS A 157 -6.17 -3.12 10.51
CA HIS A 157 -4.90 -2.42 10.78
C HIS A 157 -4.30 -2.85 12.12
N HIS A 158 -5.09 -2.81 13.21
CA HIS A 158 -4.61 -3.20 14.54
C HIS A 158 -4.19 -4.67 14.60
N ARG A 159 -4.91 -5.56 13.91
CA ARG A 159 -4.59 -6.99 13.90
C ARG A 159 -3.34 -7.31 13.07
N LEU A 160 -3.16 -6.65 11.94
CA LEU A 160 -1.93 -6.74 11.13
C LEU A 160 -0.73 -6.25 11.94
N ALA A 161 -0.83 -5.07 12.56
CA ALA A 161 0.25 -4.48 13.35
C ALA A 161 0.64 -5.34 14.56
N SER A 162 -0.34 -5.83 15.33
CA SER A 162 -0.09 -6.72 16.47
C SER A 162 0.49 -8.08 16.06
N SER A 163 0.25 -8.50 14.82
CA SER A 163 0.85 -9.68 14.20
C SER A 163 2.23 -9.42 13.56
N GLY A 164 2.71 -8.18 13.58
CA GLY A 164 3.97 -7.78 12.95
C GLY A 164 3.92 -7.73 11.42
N ILE A 165 2.73 -7.61 10.84
CA ILE A 165 2.51 -7.49 9.39
C ILE A 165 2.38 -6.02 9.02
N HIS A 166 3.21 -5.58 8.08
CA HIS A 166 3.24 -4.23 7.53
C HIS A 166 2.31 -4.09 6.33
N ILE A 167 1.85 -2.86 6.08
CA ILE A 167 0.80 -2.56 5.10
C ILE A 167 1.37 -1.75 3.92
N LEU A 168 0.95 -2.11 2.71
CA LEU A 168 1.24 -1.41 1.45
C LEU A 168 -0.05 -1.29 0.62
N GLU A 169 -0.54 -0.07 0.45
CA GLU A 169 -1.84 0.19 -0.16
C GLU A 169 -1.72 0.92 -1.48
N GLY A 170 -2.81 0.90 -2.24
CA GLY A 170 -2.97 1.65 -3.48
C GLY A 170 -2.10 1.15 -4.63
N LEU A 171 -1.70 -0.12 -4.67
CA LEU A 171 -0.94 -0.68 -5.80
C LEU A 171 -1.75 -0.69 -7.10
N ILE A 172 -1.06 -0.60 -8.23
CA ILE A 172 -1.60 -0.86 -9.57
C ILE A 172 -1.17 -2.27 -9.99
N LEU A 173 -2.04 -3.26 -9.72
CA LEU A 173 -1.78 -4.67 -10.04
C LEU A 173 -2.53 -5.15 -11.29
N ASP A 174 -3.17 -4.23 -12.01
CA ASP A 174 -3.88 -4.46 -13.27
C ASP A 174 -2.98 -5.23 -14.24
N ASP A 175 -3.51 -6.32 -14.78
CA ASP A 175 -2.82 -7.21 -15.71
C ASP A 175 -1.50 -7.82 -15.22
N ILE A 176 -1.12 -7.64 -13.95
CA ILE A 176 0.04 -8.29 -13.36
C ILE A 176 -0.32 -9.76 -13.06
N PRO A 177 0.35 -10.75 -13.68
CA PRO A 177 0.04 -12.15 -13.43
C PRO A 177 0.52 -12.58 -12.05
N SER A 178 -0.23 -13.47 -11.40
CA SER A 178 0.19 -14.14 -10.17
C SER A 178 1.56 -14.81 -10.34
N GLY A 179 2.36 -14.81 -9.26
CA GLY A 179 3.68 -15.42 -9.26
C GLY A 179 4.68 -14.72 -8.35
N LEU A 180 5.95 -15.08 -8.50
CA LEU A 180 7.06 -14.58 -7.70
C LEU A 180 7.72 -13.36 -8.36
N TYR A 181 7.92 -12.30 -7.57
CA TYR A 181 8.52 -11.04 -7.98
C TYR A 181 9.48 -10.55 -6.92
N GLN A 182 10.44 -9.74 -7.33
CA GLN A 182 11.15 -8.82 -6.44
C GLN A 182 10.33 -7.54 -6.30
N LEU A 183 10.06 -7.12 -5.08
CA LEU A 183 9.40 -5.87 -4.71
C LEU A 183 10.43 -4.83 -4.25
N ILE A 184 10.19 -3.57 -4.62
CA ILE A 184 10.77 -2.39 -3.98
C ILE A 184 9.63 -1.44 -3.68
N ALA A 185 9.42 -1.07 -2.41
CA ALA A 185 8.37 -0.15 -1.97
C ALA A 185 8.82 0.64 -0.72
N LEU A 186 10.04 1.17 -0.76
CA LEU A 186 10.64 1.88 0.37
C LEU A 186 9.87 3.16 0.72
N PRO A 187 9.58 3.42 2.01
CA PRO A 187 9.10 4.71 2.46
C PRO A 187 10.18 5.80 2.35
N LEU A 188 9.73 7.05 2.28
CA LEU A 188 10.56 8.21 2.53
C LEU A 188 11.01 8.21 4.01
N PRO A 189 12.17 8.81 4.34
CA PRO A 189 12.66 8.86 5.72
C PRO A 189 11.95 9.96 6.53
N LEU A 190 10.64 9.85 6.68
CA LEU A 190 9.81 10.80 7.44
C LEU A 190 9.93 10.51 8.94
N VAL A 191 10.64 11.39 9.66
CA VAL A 191 10.89 11.24 11.11
C VAL A 191 9.58 11.15 11.90
N GLU A 192 8.61 11.98 11.53
CA GLU A 192 7.33 12.10 12.24
C GLU A 192 6.15 11.52 11.44
N GLY A 193 6.43 10.77 10.36
CA GLY A 193 5.40 10.28 9.45
C GLY A 193 4.54 9.17 10.05
N ASP A 194 3.24 9.24 9.83
CA ASP A 194 2.23 8.21 10.09
C ASP A 194 2.10 7.21 8.92
N GLY A 195 2.46 7.63 7.72
CA GLY A 195 2.59 6.82 6.52
C GLY A 195 3.56 7.47 5.54
N SER A 196 3.80 6.83 4.40
CA SER A 196 4.63 7.42 3.34
C SER A 196 4.17 6.99 1.96
N PRO A 197 4.01 7.92 1.00
CA PRO A 197 3.92 7.54 -0.40
C PRO A 197 5.21 6.82 -0.83
N VAL A 198 5.07 5.87 -1.75
CA VAL A 198 6.18 5.07 -2.27
C VAL A 198 6.11 4.97 -3.77
N ARG A 199 7.27 4.72 -4.40
CA ARG A 199 7.31 4.21 -5.77
C ARG A 199 7.47 2.69 -5.71
N ALA A 200 6.36 1.98 -5.76
CA ALA A 200 6.34 0.52 -5.76
C ALA A 200 6.72 -0.03 -7.14
N LEU A 201 7.74 -0.87 -7.18
CA LEU A 201 8.25 -1.53 -8.38
C LEU A 201 8.28 -3.04 -8.21
N LEU A 202 7.98 -3.77 -9.28
CA LEU A 202 8.06 -5.22 -9.35
C LEU A 202 9.04 -5.68 -10.42
N LYS A 203 9.76 -6.76 -10.18
CA LYS A 203 10.53 -7.46 -11.22
C LYS A 203 10.27 -8.93 -11.12
N LYS A 204 9.66 -9.50 -12.17
CA LYS A 204 9.36 -10.94 -12.23
C LYS A 204 10.62 -11.76 -11.99
N GLU A 205 10.55 -12.66 -11.01
CA GLU A 205 11.63 -13.61 -10.77
C GLU A 205 11.59 -14.71 -11.83
N LYS A 206 12.77 -15.10 -12.30
CA LYS A 206 12.89 -16.30 -13.12
C LYS A 206 12.92 -17.48 -12.17
N LYS A 207 12.04 -18.46 -12.41
CA LYS A 207 12.16 -19.78 -11.79
C LYS A 207 13.49 -20.42 -12.13
#